data_AF-A0A315XLX5-F1
#
_entry.id   AF-A0A315XLX5-F1
#
_cell.length_a   1.000
_cell.length_b   1.000
_cell.length_c   1.000
_cell.angle_alpha   90.00
_cell.angle_beta   90.00
_cell.angle_gamma   90.00
#
_symmetry.space_group_name_H-M   'P 1'
#
loop_
_entity.id
_entity.type
_entity.pdbx_description
1 polymer ?
#
loop_
_entity_poly.entity_id
_entity_poly.type
_entity_poly.pdbx_seq_one_letter_code
_entity_poly.pdbx_strand_id
1 'polypeptide(L)'
;MKSKFISLLAILLGLIIIVFPVMGVVGIADLISMSVLLVSIYLLVVGVAIIDYNKTGAILDLVLGIILLLLSICLIFDPILLGFLTEITLYLAGIMLIVVGLVSLINNRQSRYGFYIGIAGVVLGLLYIIIGTYVTDPIILGTLIGIWLVVSGVLKLMDG
;
A
#
# COMPACT_ATOMS: atom_id res chain seq x y z
N MET A 1 3.13 -1.34 -22.54
CA MET A 1 2.25 -2.43 -22.05
C MET A 1 2.43 -2.70 -20.55
N LYS A 2 3.67 -2.80 -20.02
CA LYS A 2 3.93 -3.00 -18.59
C LYS A 2 3.26 -1.94 -17.68
N SER A 3 3.34 -0.65 -18.02
CA SER A 3 2.75 0.44 -17.21
C SER A 3 1.22 0.38 -17.09
N LYS A 4 0.50 0.12 -18.20
CA LYS A 4 -0.97 0.01 -18.21
C LYS A 4 -1.47 -1.14 -17.35
N PHE A 5 -0.81 -2.30 -17.43
CA PHE A 5 -1.16 -3.46 -16.59
C PHE A 5 -1.00 -3.15 -15.10
N ILE A 6 0.12 -2.55 -14.70
CA ILE A 6 0.39 -2.17 -13.30
C ILE A 6 -0.63 -1.14 -12.80
N SER A 7 -1.02 -0.20 -13.66
CA SER A 7 -2.00 0.84 -13.33
C SER A 7 -3.38 0.24 -13.08
N LEU A 8 -3.84 -0.64 -13.97
CA LEU A 8 -5.09 -1.40 -13.81
C LEU A 8 -5.06 -2.30 -12.57
N LEU A 9 -3.91 -2.96 -12.31
CA LEU A 9 -3.73 -3.79 -11.13
C LEU A 9 -3.90 -2.96 -9.85
N ALA A 10 -3.24 -1.80 -9.76
CA ALA A 10 -3.36 -0.93 -8.58
C ALA A 10 -4.79 -0.45 -8.34
N ILE A 11 -5.51 -0.05 -9.41
CA ILE A 11 -6.91 0.36 -9.32
C ILE A 11 -7.78 -0.80 -8.83
N LEU A 12 -7.58 -2.00 -9.38
CA LEU A 12 -8.35 -3.18 -9.02
C LEU A 12 -8.08 -3.58 -7.55
N LEU A 13 -6.83 -3.59 -7.12
CA LEU A 13 -6.46 -3.87 -5.73
C LEU A 13 -7.06 -2.84 -4.77
N GLY A 14 -7.02 -1.55 -5.12
CA GLY A 14 -7.63 -0.49 -4.32
C GLY A 14 -9.15 -0.60 -4.22
N LEU A 15 -9.83 -0.92 -5.32
CA LEU A 15 -11.28 -1.17 -5.33
C LEU A 15 -11.66 -2.37 -4.48
N ILE A 16 -10.88 -3.45 -4.49
CA ILE A 16 -11.11 -4.61 -3.63
C ILE A 16 -11.11 -4.20 -2.16
N ILE A 17 -10.11 -3.42 -1.72
CA ILE A 17 -10.01 -2.95 -0.33
C ILE A 17 -11.23 -2.11 0.08
N ILE A 18 -11.77 -1.30 -0.82
CA ILE A 18 -12.89 -0.40 -0.52
C ILE A 18 -14.22 -1.15 -0.54
N VAL A 19 -14.45 -2.02 -1.53
CA VAL A 19 -15.75 -2.67 -1.76
C VAL A 19 -15.99 -3.83 -0.79
N PHE A 20 -14.95 -4.62 -0.49
CA PHE A 20 -15.09 -5.84 0.31
C PHE A 20 -15.62 -5.61 1.73
N PRO A 21 -15.14 -4.60 2.50
CA PRO A 21 -15.72 -4.30 3.81
C PRO A 21 -17.15 -3.75 3.72
N VAL A 22 -17.48 -2.94 2.71
CA VAL A 22 -18.85 -2.43 2.52
C VAL A 22 -19.84 -3.55 2.20
N MET A 23 -19.39 -4.57 1.46
CA MET A 23 -20.19 -5.76 1.12
C MET A 23 -20.23 -6.79 2.26
N GLY A 24 -19.52 -6.57 3.37
CA GLY A 24 -19.45 -7.51 4.49
C GLY A 24 -18.75 -8.83 4.16
N VAL A 25 -17.90 -8.86 3.11
CA VAL A 25 -17.22 -10.08 2.64
C VAL A 25 -16.03 -10.44 3.53
N VAL A 26 -15.42 -9.45 4.17
CA VAL A 26 -14.22 -9.61 5.01
C VAL A 26 -14.53 -9.07 6.40
N GLY A 27 -14.09 -9.80 7.44
CA GLY A 27 -14.18 -9.34 8.82
C GLY A 27 -13.43 -8.03 9.02
N ILE A 28 -14.01 -7.11 9.78
CA ILE A 28 -13.42 -5.79 10.06
C ILE A 28 -12.00 -5.92 10.66
N ALA A 29 -11.76 -6.98 11.45
CA ALA A 29 -10.46 -7.28 12.04
C ALA A 29 -9.36 -7.63 11.01
N ASP A 30 -9.72 -8.23 9.88
CA ASP A 30 -8.77 -8.74 8.87
C ASP A 30 -8.45 -7.71 7.79
N LEU A 31 -9.23 -6.62 7.73
CA LEU A 31 -9.17 -5.64 6.64
C LEU A 31 -7.82 -4.94 6.55
N ILE A 32 -7.20 -4.61 7.68
CA ILE A 32 -5.88 -3.96 7.71
C ILE A 32 -4.82 -4.92 7.17
N SER A 33 -4.80 -6.16 7.68
CA SER A 33 -3.84 -7.19 7.27
C SER A 33 -3.97 -7.51 5.77
N MET A 34 -5.20 -7.61 5.27
CA MET A 34 -5.49 -7.77 3.85
C MET A 34 -5.05 -6.55 3.02
N SER A 35 -5.28 -5.33 3.51
CA SER A 35 -4.86 -4.11 2.81
C SER A 35 -3.34 -4.06 2.63
N VAL A 36 -2.60 -4.39 3.70
CA VAL A 36 -1.13 -4.48 3.66
C VAL A 36 -0.67 -5.58 2.69
N LEU A 37 -1.36 -6.72 2.66
CA LEU A 37 -1.07 -7.80 1.70
C LEU A 37 -1.23 -7.31 0.26
N LEU A 38 -2.32 -6.62 -0.08
CA LEU A 38 -2.54 -6.15 -1.44
C LEU A 38 -1.54 -5.05 -1.85
N VAL A 39 -1.14 -4.18 -0.93
CA VAL A 39 -0.03 -3.24 -1.16
C VAL A 39 1.29 -3.99 -1.41
N SER A 40 1.56 -5.07 -0.67
CA SER A 40 2.77 -5.88 -0.87
C SER A 40 2.83 -6.48 -2.28
N ILE A 41 1.71 -7.01 -2.77
CA ILE A 41 1.59 -7.55 -4.14
C ILE A 41 1.85 -6.44 -5.17
N TYR A 42 1.24 -5.26 -4.97
CA TYR A 42 1.46 -4.12 -5.86
C TYR A 42 2.95 -3.77 -5.94
N LEU A 43 3.65 -3.64 -4.81
CA LEU A 43 5.07 -3.30 -4.79
C LEU A 43 5.95 -4.33 -5.47
N LEU A 44 5.69 -5.62 -5.25
CA LEU A 44 6.43 -6.70 -5.90
C LEU A 44 6.30 -6.60 -7.43
N VAL A 45 5.08 -6.37 -7.93
CA VAL A 45 4.83 -6.23 -9.36
C VAL A 45 5.49 -4.97 -9.92
N VAL A 46 5.44 -3.84 -9.19
CA VAL A 46 6.14 -2.61 -9.60
C VAL A 46 7.64 -2.83 -9.67
N GLY A 47 8.23 -3.45 -8.64
CA GLY A 47 9.67 -3.69 -8.57
C GLY A 47 10.18 -4.53 -9.74
N VAL A 48 9.49 -5.63 -10.08
CA VAL A 48 9.83 -6.43 -11.27
C VAL A 48 9.68 -5.61 -12.56
N ALA A 49 8.66 -4.75 -12.66
CA ALA A 49 8.39 -4.02 -13.88
C ALA A 49 9.40 -2.90 -14.18
N ILE A 50 10.00 -2.29 -13.15
CA ILE A 50 10.94 -1.19 -13.30
C ILE A 50 12.41 -1.63 -13.26
N ILE A 51 12.70 -2.92 -13.07
CA ILE A 51 14.07 -3.44 -12.90
C ILE A 51 15.01 -3.12 -14.07
N ASP A 52 14.46 -3.08 -15.29
CA ASP A 52 15.20 -2.77 -16.52
C ASP A 52 15.58 -1.28 -16.60
N TYR A 53 14.81 -0.41 -15.95
CA TYR A 53 14.91 1.05 -16.05
C TYR A 53 15.57 1.69 -14.82
N ASN A 54 15.27 1.19 -13.63
CA ASN A 54 15.76 1.70 -12.35
C ASN A 54 16.02 0.53 -11.40
N LYS A 55 17.22 -0.05 -11.49
CA LYS A 55 17.64 -1.20 -10.66
C LYS A 55 17.56 -0.89 -9.17
N THR A 56 18.04 0.26 -8.74
CA THR A 56 18.03 0.65 -7.31
C THR A 56 16.61 0.75 -6.80
N GLY A 57 15.74 1.39 -7.57
CA GLY A 57 14.33 1.52 -7.19
C GLY A 57 13.57 0.21 -7.19
N ALA A 58 13.82 -0.65 -8.17
CA ALA A 58 13.26 -1.99 -8.22
C ALA A 58 13.63 -2.82 -6.99
N ILE A 59 14.90 -2.76 -6.54
CA ILE A 59 15.35 -3.47 -5.34
C ILE A 59 14.61 -2.95 -4.10
N LEU A 60 14.43 -1.63 -3.97
CA LEU A 60 13.69 -1.06 -2.83
C LEU A 60 12.23 -1.54 -2.81
N ASP A 61 11.53 -1.48 -3.95
CA ASP A 61 10.14 -1.93 -4.05
C ASP A 61 10.00 -3.44 -3.81
N LEU A 62 10.94 -4.25 -4.31
CA LEU A 62 10.95 -5.69 -4.08
C LEU A 62 11.21 -6.04 -2.61
N VAL A 63 12.22 -5.44 -1.99
CA VAL A 63 12.57 -5.71 -0.58
C VAL A 63 11.43 -5.28 0.34
N LEU A 64 10.87 -4.08 0.12
CA LEU A 64 9.70 -3.63 0.88
C LEU A 64 8.49 -4.51 0.65
N GLY A 65 8.22 -4.90 -0.60
CA GLY A 65 7.15 -5.82 -0.94
C GLY A 65 7.28 -7.16 -0.22
N ILE A 66 8.48 -7.75 -0.16
CA ILE A 66 8.73 -9.01 0.56
C ILE A 66 8.50 -8.83 2.08
N ILE A 67 9.03 -7.75 2.68
CA ILE A 67 8.84 -7.46 4.10
C ILE A 67 7.36 -7.33 4.44
N LEU A 68 6.62 -6.54 3.65
CA LEU A 68 5.19 -6.33 3.81
C LEU A 68 4.38 -7.61 3.60
N LEU A 69 4.78 -8.45 2.64
CA LEU A 69 4.13 -9.72 2.38
C LEU A 69 4.27 -10.66 3.59
N LEU A 70 5.49 -10.85 4.09
CA LEU A 70 5.72 -11.67 5.28
C LEU A 70 4.97 -11.15 6.51
N LEU A 71 4.99 -9.82 6.69
CA LEU A 71 4.32 -9.16 7.79
C LEU A 71 2.80 -9.34 7.71
N SER A 72 2.21 -9.14 6.54
CA SER A 72 0.76 -9.32 6.31
C SER A 72 0.31 -10.76 6.51
N ILE A 73 1.09 -11.75 6.07
CA ILE A 73 0.81 -13.17 6.31
C ILE A 73 0.82 -13.47 7.80
N CYS A 74 1.82 -12.98 8.53
CA CYS A 74 1.90 -13.15 9.98
C CYS A 74 0.66 -12.57 10.69
N LEU A 75 0.27 -11.35 10.30
CA LEU A 75 -0.92 -10.67 10.83
C LEU A 75 -2.25 -11.37 10.50
N ILE A 76 -2.35 -12.09 9.39
CA ILE A 76 -3.58 -12.81 9.01
C ILE A 76 -3.73 -14.11 9.81
N PHE A 77 -2.65 -14.88 9.98
CA PHE A 77 -2.74 -16.19 10.60
C PHE A 77 -2.73 -16.14 12.12
N ASP A 78 -1.88 -15.28 12.71
CA ASP A 78 -1.82 -15.13 14.15
C ASP A 78 -1.29 -13.73 14.53
N PRO A 79 -2.19 -12.77 14.79
CA PRO A 79 -1.82 -11.44 15.26
C PRO A 79 -1.02 -11.44 16.57
N ILE A 80 -1.15 -12.51 17.38
CA ILE A 80 -0.54 -12.63 18.72
C ILE A 80 0.94 -13.02 18.61
N LEU A 81 1.36 -13.66 17.51
CA LEU A 81 2.79 -13.89 17.21
C LEU A 81 3.59 -12.57 17.17
N LEU A 82 2.90 -11.47 16.94
CA LEU A 82 3.41 -10.12 16.95
C LEU A 82 2.97 -9.36 18.21
N GLY A 83 2.91 -10.02 19.37
CA GLY A 83 2.40 -9.44 20.63
C GLY A 83 3.07 -8.14 21.12
N PHE A 84 4.25 -7.78 20.58
CA PHE A 84 4.86 -6.47 20.81
C PHE A 84 4.44 -5.41 19.77
N LEU A 85 3.94 -5.83 18.60
CA LEU A 85 3.30 -4.97 17.62
C LEU A 85 1.81 -4.84 17.85
N THR A 86 1.11 -5.62 18.68
CA THR A 86 -0.36 -5.51 18.84
C THR A 86 -0.85 -4.12 19.23
N GLU A 87 -0.02 -3.31 19.91
CA GLU A 87 -0.32 -1.90 20.20
C GLU A 87 0.08 -0.93 19.06
N ILE A 88 1.01 -1.35 18.20
CA ILE A 88 1.57 -0.57 17.10
C ILE A 88 0.95 -0.95 15.75
N THR A 89 0.27 -2.09 15.64
CA THR A 89 -0.28 -2.68 14.40
C THR A 89 -1.24 -1.75 13.72
N LEU A 90 -2.03 -1.01 14.51
CA LEU A 90 -2.90 0.02 13.98
C LEU A 90 -2.07 1.02 13.17
N TYR A 91 -1.00 1.58 13.74
CA TYR A 91 -0.13 2.59 13.12
C TYR A 91 0.83 2.03 12.07
N LEU A 92 1.16 0.74 12.17
CA LEU A 92 2.15 0.08 11.33
C LEU A 92 1.80 0.18 9.85
N ALA A 93 0.53 -0.03 9.49
CA ALA A 93 0.09 0.10 8.10
C ALA A 93 0.27 1.53 7.58
N GLY A 94 -0.01 2.55 8.41
CA GLY A 94 0.22 3.96 8.08
C GLY A 94 1.70 4.30 7.90
N ILE A 95 2.55 3.84 8.83
CA ILE A 95 4.01 4.00 8.74
C ILE A 95 4.54 3.37 7.45
N MET A 96 4.09 2.16 7.14
CA MET A 96 4.48 1.47 5.90
C MET A 96 4.01 2.23 4.67
N LEU A 97 2.83 2.85 4.69
CA LEU A 97 2.32 3.67 3.59
C LEU A 97 3.17 4.92 3.39
N ILE A 98 3.67 5.54 4.47
CA ILE A 98 4.66 6.62 4.40
C ILE A 98 5.96 6.13 3.76
N VAL A 99 6.51 5.00 4.22
CA VAL A 99 7.75 4.43 3.69
C VAL A 99 7.62 4.13 2.20
N VAL A 100 6.50 3.55 1.78
CA VAL A 100 6.19 3.29 0.37
C VAL A 100 6.07 4.59 -0.42
N GLY A 101 5.42 5.62 0.14
CA GLY A 101 5.37 6.95 -0.46
C GLY A 101 6.76 7.55 -0.67
N LEU A 102 7.64 7.44 0.32
CA LEU A 102 9.03 7.90 0.24
C LEU A 102 9.84 7.15 -0.82
N VAL A 103 9.70 5.82 -0.90
CA VAL A 103 10.37 5.04 -1.96
C VAL A 103 9.83 5.42 -3.34
N SER A 104 8.53 5.65 -3.48
CA SER A 104 7.96 6.14 -4.74
C SER A 104 8.50 7.52 -5.13
N LEU A 105 8.74 8.42 -4.16
CA LEU A 105 9.38 9.73 -4.42
C LEU A 105 10.82 9.58 -4.94
N ILE A 106 11.57 8.61 -4.40
CA ILE A 106 12.95 8.33 -4.83
C ILE A 106 12.94 7.70 -6.23
N ASN A 107 12.03 6.76 -6.49
CA ASN A 107 11.99 5.99 -7.73
C ASN A 107 11.53 6.81 -8.93
N ASN A 108 10.69 7.81 -8.71
CA ASN A 108 10.04 8.55 -9.79
C ASN A 108 10.48 10.02 -9.91
N ARG A 109 11.70 10.36 -9.47
CA ARG A 109 12.21 11.75 -9.55
C ARG A 109 12.19 12.36 -10.96
N GLN A 110 12.21 11.54 -12.01
CA GLN A 110 12.18 12.00 -13.40
C GLN A 110 10.77 12.02 -14.02
N SER A 111 9.76 11.44 -13.36
CA SER A 111 8.40 11.32 -13.88
C SER A 111 7.48 12.34 -13.23
N ARG A 112 6.75 13.12 -14.04
CA ARG A 112 5.86 14.18 -13.53
C ARG A 112 4.81 13.60 -12.59
N TYR A 113 4.16 12.49 -12.92
CA TYR A 113 3.08 11.93 -12.10
C TYR A 113 3.58 10.99 -11.00
N GLY A 114 4.71 10.30 -11.19
CA GLY A 114 5.28 9.46 -10.14
C GLY A 114 5.76 10.22 -8.89
N PHE A 115 6.11 11.51 -9.00
CA PHE A 115 6.34 12.36 -7.82
C PHE A 115 5.06 12.57 -7.00
N TYR A 116 3.91 12.79 -7.65
CA TYR A 116 2.62 12.94 -6.98
C TYR A 116 2.13 11.64 -6.33
N ILE A 117 2.45 10.46 -6.89
CA ILE A 117 2.16 9.16 -6.26
C ILE A 117 2.86 9.07 -4.90
N GLY A 118 4.12 9.50 -4.84
CA GLY A 118 4.90 9.49 -3.61
C GLY A 118 4.38 10.49 -2.57
N ILE A 119 4.02 11.71 -2.99
CA ILE A 119 3.37 12.69 -2.10
C ILE A 119 2.06 12.12 -1.55
N ALA A 120 1.21 11.55 -2.41
CA ALA A 120 -0.05 10.97 -2.00
C ALA A 120 0.15 9.86 -0.95
N GLY A 121 1.19 9.04 -1.09
CA GLY A 121 1.54 8.01 -0.10
C GLY A 121 1.94 8.59 1.26
N VAL A 122 2.81 9.60 1.26
CA VAL A 122 3.23 10.25 2.52
C VAL A 122 2.04 10.94 3.19
N VAL A 123 1.23 11.69 2.43
CA VAL A 123 0.08 12.42 2.95
C VAL A 123 -0.99 11.46 3.49
N LEU A 124 -1.35 10.43 2.73
CA LEU A 124 -2.34 9.44 3.17
C LEU A 124 -1.82 8.61 4.35
N GLY A 125 -0.53 8.32 4.42
CA GLY A 125 0.07 7.63 5.56
C GLY A 125 0.06 8.48 6.83
N LEU A 126 0.30 9.79 6.73
CA LEU A 126 0.15 10.72 7.85
C LEU A 126 -1.31 10.84 8.29
N LEU A 127 -2.24 10.99 7.34
CA LEU A 127 -3.68 11.02 7.63
C LEU A 127 -4.14 9.72 8.29
N TYR A 128 -3.63 8.58 7.83
CA TYR A 128 -3.90 7.28 8.44
C TYR A 128 -3.49 7.27 9.91
N ILE A 129 -2.29 7.77 10.27
CA ILE A 129 -1.83 7.79 11.67
C ILE A 129 -2.74 8.69 12.51
N ILE A 130 -3.06 9.89 12.03
CA ILE A 130 -3.94 10.83 12.73
C ILE A 130 -5.32 10.21 12.92
N ILE A 131 -5.93 9.68 11.87
CA ILE A 131 -7.27 9.06 11.96
C ILE A 131 -7.23 7.82 12.85
N GLY A 132 -6.15 7.03 12.79
CA GLY A 132 -5.92 5.89 13.66
C GLY A 132 -5.92 6.27 15.14
N THR A 133 -5.36 7.43 15.51
CA THR A 133 -5.41 7.90 16.91
C THR A 133 -6.81 8.27 17.40
N TYR A 134 -7.71 8.70 16.51
CA TYR A 134 -9.01 9.27 16.90
C TYR A 134 -10.20 8.36 16.65
N VAL A 135 -10.18 7.56 15.59
CA VAL A 135 -11.38 6.88 15.08
C VAL A 135 -11.26 5.36 15.12
N THR A 136 -10.05 4.78 15.20
CA THR A 136 -9.75 3.33 15.35
C THR A 136 -10.67 2.38 14.54
N ASP A 137 -11.28 2.87 13.46
CA ASP A 137 -12.22 2.12 12.64
C ASP A 137 -11.44 1.49 11.49
N PRO A 138 -11.31 0.16 11.45
CA PRO A 138 -10.54 -0.51 10.41
C PRO A 138 -11.09 -0.25 9.02
N ILE A 139 -12.40 0.02 8.86
CA ILE A 139 -13.02 0.34 7.57
C ILE A 139 -12.43 1.62 7.01
N ILE A 140 -12.34 2.66 7.83
CA ILE A 140 -11.80 3.96 7.41
C ILE A 140 -10.30 3.82 7.11
N LEU A 141 -9.57 3.11 7.97
CA LEU A 141 -8.14 2.89 7.82
C LEU A 141 -7.79 2.07 6.56
N GLY A 142 -8.48 0.96 6.30
CA GLY A 142 -8.35 0.19 5.08
C GLY A 142 -8.71 1.00 3.84
N THR A 143 -9.80 1.78 3.91
CA THR A 143 -10.23 2.65 2.81
C THR A 143 -9.16 3.66 2.41
N LEU A 144 -8.41 4.25 3.35
CA LEU A 144 -7.28 5.14 3.03
C LEU A 144 -6.19 4.43 2.21
N ILE A 145 -5.88 3.18 2.55
CA ILE A 145 -4.93 2.34 1.80
C ILE A 145 -5.46 2.05 0.40
N GLY A 146 -6.74 1.70 0.30
CA GLY A 146 -7.42 1.49 -0.98
C GLY A 146 -7.40 2.73 -1.86
N ILE A 147 -7.71 3.91 -1.30
CA ILE A 147 -7.64 5.20 -2.00
C ILE A 147 -6.23 5.44 -2.52
N TRP A 148 -5.19 5.18 -1.72
CA TRP A 148 -3.82 5.35 -2.17
C TRP A 148 -3.50 4.46 -3.37
N LEU A 149 -3.94 3.20 -3.39
CA LEU A 149 -3.74 2.28 -4.52
C LEU A 149 -4.49 2.75 -5.77
N VAL A 150 -5.74 3.22 -5.63
CA VAL A 150 -6.51 3.78 -6.75
C VAL A 150 -5.82 5.02 -7.32
N VAL A 151 -5.44 5.98 -6.46
CA VAL A 151 -4.72 7.20 -6.87
C VAL A 151 -3.41 6.84 -7.56
N SER A 152 -2.64 5.91 -7.01
CA SER A 152 -1.39 5.42 -7.59
C SER A 152 -1.61 4.84 -8.98
N GLY A 153 -2.66 4.03 -9.16
CA GLY A 153 -3.00 3.45 -10.45
C GLY A 153 -3.46 4.48 -11.48
N VAL A 154 -4.31 5.42 -11.09
CA VAL A 154 -4.80 6.49 -11.99
C VAL A 154 -3.64 7.38 -12.44
N LEU A 155 -2.79 7.84 -11.51
CA LEU A 155 -1.65 8.70 -11.83
C LEU A 155 -0.65 7.98 -12.74
N LYS A 156 -0.41 6.68 -12.53
CA LYS A 156 0.49 5.88 -13.36
C LYS A 156 -0.08 5.58 -14.75
N LEU A 157 -1.42 5.55 -14.87
CA LEU A 157 -2.11 5.48 -16.16
C LEU A 157 -1.93 6.77 -16.97
N MET A 158 -1.88 7.92 -16.30
CA MET A 158 -1.70 9.24 -16.93
C MET A 158 -0.24 9.49 -17.37
N ASP A 159 0.73 8.83 -16.73
CA ASP A 159 2.17 8.93 -17.04
C ASP A 159 2.61 8.01 -18.20
N GLY A 160 1.77 7.06 -18.64
CA GLY A 160 2.14 5.98 -19.59
C GLY A 160 1.41 5.98 -20.92
#